data_AF-A0A3B8MQH6-F1
#
_entry.id   AF-A0A3B8MQH6-F1
#
_cell.length_a   1.000
_cell.length_b   1.000
_cell.length_c   1.000
_cell.angle_alpha   90.00
_cell.angle_beta   90.00
_cell.angle_gamma   90.00
#
_symmetry.space_group_name_H-M   'P 1'
#
loop_
_entity.id
_entity.type
_entity.pdbx_description
1 polymer ?
#
loop_
_entity_poly.entity_id
_entity_poly.type
_entity_poly.pdbx_seq_one_letter_code
_entity_poly.pdbx_strand_id
1 'polypeptide(L)'
;MPHPSDMSVSEAAAYVAGRPRGLEAFLTALESDARSGMRSLAERARKQKRAARRERNRLLRMLKHERRLWEKGYANVAGVDEVGRGPLAGPVVASAVILPPTARIKGLDDSKALTAESREELYEEIRAKALDIWIGSVPPEEIDQINIYQATLKAMRAAISGLETAPDYALIDGNRVPESGCRELAVVGGDAASLSIAAASVVAKVTRDQEMVDWDARYPAYGFTDHKGYASAEHIGALMDQGPCPIHRRSFCTVEDALAARSDTFRQVREEVDSIKRTAELDTYQATLHRKSPELSDEERSEIDNRIDLRRSQLQKPGIAGEEAAEAWLEQSGFLILERNVRFGRGEIDLIAQQGDTIAFVEVKTSETELAKWVTPHKQSRICSAAGTYLDQNPTSLSPRFDVVSVLLGGDVPTVRHYPAAFES
;
A
#
# COMPACT_ATOMS: atom_id res chain seq x y z
N MET A 1 37.18 -11.49 36.87
CA MET A 1 36.83 -11.73 35.45
C MET A 1 37.39 -13.08 35.06
N PRO A 2 36.66 -13.92 34.32
CA PRO A 2 37.23 -15.11 33.72
C PRO A 2 38.41 -14.72 32.81
N HIS A 3 39.51 -15.48 32.87
CA HIS A 3 40.66 -15.25 32.03
C HIS A 3 40.47 -15.98 30.70
N PRO A 4 40.78 -15.37 29.54
CA PRO A 4 40.58 -16.03 28.24
C PRO A 4 41.25 -17.39 28.08
N SER A 5 42.37 -17.62 28.77
CA SER A 5 43.10 -18.90 28.77
C SER A 5 42.25 -20.09 29.21
N ASP A 6 41.27 -19.84 30.08
CA ASP A 6 40.49 -20.88 30.76
C ASP A 6 39.19 -21.19 29.99
N MET A 7 39.02 -20.58 28.82
CA MET A 7 37.81 -20.67 28.01
C MET A 7 38.12 -21.25 26.64
N SER A 8 37.20 -22.05 26.13
CA SER A 8 37.11 -22.37 24.71
C SER A 8 36.69 -21.13 23.90
N VAL A 9 36.94 -21.14 22.59
CA VAL A 9 36.54 -20.03 21.68
C VAL A 9 35.02 -19.80 21.73
N SER A 10 34.23 -20.86 21.89
CA SER A 10 32.77 -20.79 22.00
C SER A 10 32.33 -20.09 23.28
N GLU A 11 32.91 -20.46 24.43
CA GLU A 11 32.60 -19.83 25.72
C GLU A 11 33.03 -18.36 25.75
N ALA A 12 34.21 -18.05 25.18
CA ALA A 12 34.66 -16.67 25.06
C ALA A 12 33.74 -15.85 24.14
N ALA A 13 33.23 -16.44 23.05
CA ALA A 13 32.27 -15.79 22.17
C ALA A 13 30.94 -15.51 22.89
N ALA A 14 30.42 -16.47 23.66
CA ALA A 14 29.23 -16.28 24.49
C ALA A 14 29.42 -15.18 25.55
N TYR A 15 30.59 -15.14 26.20
CA TYR A 15 30.93 -14.09 27.17
C TYR A 15 31.02 -12.71 26.53
N VAL A 16 31.63 -12.59 25.33
CA VAL A 16 31.65 -11.33 24.57
C VAL A 16 30.23 -10.89 24.18
N ALA A 17 29.39 -11.83 23.74
CA ALA A 17 27.99 -11.57 23.37
C ALA A 17 27.16 -11.03 24.56
N GLY A 18 27.45 -11.52 25.77
CA GLY A 18 26.80 -11.08 27.02
C GLY A 18 27.16 -9.66 27.49
N ARG A 19 28.09 -8.95 26.82
CA ARG A 19 28.54 -7.58 27.15
C ARG A 19 28.82 -7.31 28.65
N PRO A 20 29.65 -8.13 29.30
CA PRO A 20 29.92 -8.05 30.72
C PRO A 20 30.66 -6.76 31.11
N ARG A 21 30.59 -6.41 32.41
CA ARG A 21 31.39 -5.29 32.95
C ARG A 21 32.88 -5.58 32.70
N GLY A 22 33.54 -4.60 32.06
CA GLY A 22 34.95 -4.61 31.69
C GLY A 22 35.32 -5.52 30.51
N LEU A 23 34.36 -5.71 29.59
CA LEU A 23 34.58 -6.26 28.25
C LEU A 23 35.86 -5.73 27.55
N GLU A 24 36.23 -4.46 27.73
CA GLU A 24 37.43 -3.90 27.10
C GLU A 24 38.72 -4.59 27.58
N ALA A 25 38.85 -4.84 28.88
CA ALA A 25 40.02 -5.54 29.41
C ALA A 25 40.08 -6.98 28.89
N PHE A 26 38.91 -7.64 28.79
CA PHE A 26 38.79 -8.98 28.24
C PHE A 26 39.14 -9.04 26.74
N LEU A 27 38.69 -8.08 25.93
CA LEU A 27 39.04 -7.97 24.51
C LEU A 27 40.54 -7.70 24.29
N THR A 28 41.20 -6.95 25.19
CA THR A 28 42.66 -6.77 25.17
C THR A 28 43.38 -8.08 25.49
N ALA A 29 42.91 -8.82 26.50
CA ALA A 29 43.49 -10.11 26.83
C ALA A 29 43.34 -11.14 25.69
N LEU A 30 42.21 -11.13 24.96
CA LEU A 30 42.01 -12.00 23.78
C LEU A 30 42.95 -11.68 22.60
N GLU A 31 43.38 -10.42 22.43
CA GLU A 31 44.34 -10.04 21.37
C GLU A 31 45.73 -10.61 21.62
N SER A 32 46.11 -10.77 22.88
CA SER A 32 47.39 -11.35 23.29
C SER A 32 47.36 -12.87 23.44
N ASP A 33 46.21 -13.51 23.21
CA ASP A 33 46.06 -14.97 23.32
C ASP A 33 46.83 -15.67 22.19
N ALA A 34 47.47 -16.80 22.50
CA ALA A 34 48.25 -17.59 21.55
C ALA A 34 47.38 -18.24 20.45
N ARG A 35 46.09 -18.49 20.72
CA ARG A 35 45.17 -19.15 19.79
C ARG A 35 44.62 -18.15 18.77
N SER A 36 44.81 -18.45 17.49
CA SER A 36 44.34 -17.61 16.37
C SER A 36 42.83 -17.32 16.44
N GLY A 37 42.02 -18.33 16.83
CA GLY A 37 40.57 -18.17 16.99
C GLY A 37 40.16 -17.12 18.04
N MET A 38 40.93 -16.98 19.14
CA MET A 38 40.68 -15.97 20.18
C MET A 38 41.03 -14.57 19.69
N ARG A 39 42.16 -14.42 19.00
CA ARG A 39 42.56 -13.14 18.39
C ARG A 39 41.54 -12.69 17.34
N SER A 40 41.12 -13.59 16.45
CA SER A 40 40.09 -13.30 15.44
C SER A 40 38.73 -12.95 16.06
N LEU A 41 38.37 -13.56 17.20
CA LEU A 41 37.17 -13.19 17.95
C LEU A 41 37.27 -11.75 18.47
N ALA A 42 38.42 -11.36 19.04
CA ALA A 42 38.65 -10.00 19.53
C ALA A 42 38.59 -8.96 18.41
N GLU A 43 39.23 -9.23 17.28
CA GLU A 43 39.20 -8.37 16.08
C GLU A 43 37.78 -8.18 15.57
N ARG A 44 37.01 -9.28 15.45
CA ARG A 44 35.61 -9.24 15.02
C ARG A 44 34.75 -8.43 15.99
N ALA A 45 34.89 -8.65 17.29
CA ALA A 45 34.15 -7.93 18.32
C ALA A 45 34.47 -6.43 18.31
N ARG A 46 35.75 -6.05 18.18
CA ARG A 46 36.17 -4.65 18.04
C ARG A 46 35.64 -4.01 16.76
N LYS A 47 35.70 -4.71 15.62
CA LYS A 47 35.15 -4.24 14.34
C LYS A 47 33.65 -4.00 14.45
N GLN A 48 32.90 -4.93 15.02
CA GLN A 48 31.46 -4.80 15.27
C GLN A 48 31.15 -3.62 16.21
N LYS A 49 31.90 -3.45 17.30
CA LYS A 49 31.74 -2.32 18.22
C LYS A 49 32.00 -0.97 17.53
N ARG A 50 33.06 -0.87 16.71
CA ARG A 50 33.37 0.32 15.91
C ARG A 50 32.26 0.63 14.92
N ALA A 51 31.76 -0.38 14.20
CA ALA A 51 30.64 -0.24 13.27
C ALA A 51 29.36 0.24 13.99
N ALA A 52 28.99 -0.39 15.10
CA ALA A 52 27.84 0.01 15.92
C ALA A 52 27.96 1.44 16.46
N ARG A 53 29.17 1.88 16.84
CA ARG A 53 29.42 3.27 17.25
C ARG A 53 29.28 4.25 16.09
N ARG A 54 29.81 3.92 14.91
CA ARG A 54 29.66 4.74 13.70
C ARG A 54 28.19 4.89 13.32
N GLU A 55 27.46 3.79 13.34
CA GLU A 55 26.03 3.78 13.00
C GLU A 55 25.21 4.60 14.00
N ARG A 56 25.45 4.39 15.30
CA ARG A 56 24.84 5.23 16.34
C ARG A 56 25.09 6.72 16.09
N ASN A 57 26.33 7.09 15.77
CA ASN A 57 26.66 8.49 15.49
C ASN A 57 25.99 9.01 14.21
N ARG A 58 25.81 8.17 13.19
CA ARG A 58 25.06 8.52 11.96
C ARG A 58 23.61 8.85 12.29
N LEU A 59 22.90 7.95 12.96
CA LEU A 59 21.50 8.15 13.34
C LEU A 59 21.32 9.39 14.24
N LEU A 60 22.26 9.62 15.17
CA LEU A 60 22.22 10.83 16.01
C LEU A 60 22.43 12.14 15.23
N ARG A 61 23.13 12.10 14.09
CA ARG A 61 23.26 13.26 13.20
C ARG A 61 21.98 13.49 12.38
N MET A 62 21.31 12.42 11.97
CA MET A 62 20.01 12.53 11.29
C MET A 62 18.92 13.09 12.22
N LEU A 63 19.01 12.85 13.53
CA LEU A 63 18.09 13.44 14.51
C LEU A 63 18.31 14.94 14.78
N LYS A 64 19.09 15.65 13.97
CA LYS A 64 19.47 17.05 14.23
C LYS A 64 18.26 17.98 14.26
N HIS A 65 17.29 17.78 13.36
CA HIS A 65 16.13 18.64 13.24
C HIS A 65 15.14 18.39 14.39
N GLU A 66 14.85 17.12 14.66
CA GLU A 66 13.95 16.67 15.71
C GLU A 66 14.46 17.08 17.08
N ARG A 67 15.75 16.87 17.37
CA ARG A 67 16.36 17.29 18.64
C ARG A 67 16.23 18.78 18.88
N ARG A 68 16.46 19.60 17.86
CA ARG A 68 16.32 21.05 17.97
C ARG A 68 14.88 21.48 18.27
N LEU A 69 13.90 20.71 17.80
CA LEU A 69 12.48 20.95 18.07
C LEU A 69 12.08 20.44 19.45
N TRP A 70 12.54 19.26 19.86
CA TRP A 70 12.35 18.73 21.21
C TRP A 70 12.95 19.65 22.29
N GLU A 71 14.14 20.21 22.05
CA GLU A 71 14.77 21.20 22.94
C GLU A 71 13.96 22.51 23.07
N LYS A 72 13.14 22.83 22.05
CA LYS A 72 12.21 23.97 22.08
C LYS A 72 10.87 23.64 22.74
N GLY A 73 10.66 22.40 23.19
CA GLY A 73 9.46 21.95 23.87
C GLY A 73 8.35 21.41 22.96
N TYR A 74 8.60 21.22 21.66
CA TYR A 74 7.67 20.49 20.79
C TYR A 74 7.81 19.00 21.09
N ALA A 75 6.74 18.30 21.46
CA ALA A 75 6.81 16.89 21.81
C ALA A 75 6.63 16.00 20.58
N ASN A 76 5.62 16.32 19.77
CA ASN A 76 5.20 15.52 18.62
C ASN A 76 5.75 16.14 17.33
N VAL A 77 6.88 15.59 16.87
CA VAL A 77 7.53 16.00 15.61
C VAL A 77 7.28 14.93 14.56
N ALA A 78 6.48 15.25 13.55
CA ALA A 78 6.24 14.38 12.40
C ALA A 78 7.31 14.60 11.32
N GLY A 79 7.77 13.53 10.70
CA GLY A 79 8.47 13.59 9.42
C GLY A 79 7.53 13.21 8.29
N VAL A 80 7.64 13.86 7.14
CA VAL A 80 6.74 13.70 6.01
C VAL A 80 7.54 13.61 4.72
N ASP A 81 7.22 12.63 3.88
CA ASP A 81 7.82 12.45 2.56
C ASP A 81 6.81 11.83 1.58
N GLU A 82 7.05 12.01 0.28
CA GLU A 82 6.25 11.47 -0.81
C GLU A 82 6.99 10.49 -1.72
N VAL A 83 6.21 9.66 -2.42
CA VAL A 83 6.68 8.83 -3.52
C VAL A 83 5.65 8.82 -4.64
N GLY A 84 6.13 8.59 -5.87
CA GLY A 84 5.24 8.41 -7.00
C GLY A 84 4.91 9.69 -7.76
N ARG A 85 5.78 10.70 -7.75
CA ARG A 85 5.55 11.90 -8.58
C ARG A 85 5.80 11.69 -10.07
N GLY A 86 6.89 11.03 -10.42
CA GLY A 86 7.30 10.79 -11.82
C GLY A 86 6.59 9.66 -12.61
N PRO A 87 6.04 8.60 -11.98
CA PRO A 87 5.35 7.52 -12.69
C PRO A 87 4.22 7.98 -13.61
N LEU A 88 4.04 7.27 -14.73
CA LEU A 88 2.92 7.43 -15.66
C LEU A 88 1.63 6.80 -15.12
N ALA A 89 1.75 5.87 -14.16
CA ALA A 89 0.63 5.14 -13.58
C ALA A 89 0.72 5.03 -12.04
N GLY A 90 -0.46 4.87 -11.42
CA GLY A 90 -0.66 4.72 -9.99
C GLY A 90 -0.73 6.06 -9.24
N PRO A 91 -1.04 6.04 -7.93
CA PRO A 91 -1.21 7.25 -7.14
C PRO A 91 0.13 7.92 -6.82
N VAL A 92 0.02 9.15 -6.30
CA VAL A 92 1.06 9.77 -5.47
C VAL A 92 0.73 9.47 -4.01
N VAL A 93 1.70 8.97 -3.27
CA VAL A 93 1.54 8.53 -1.87
C VAL A 93 2.49 9.33 -1.01
N ALA A 94 2.00 9.86 0.11
CA ALA A 94 2.81 10.48 1.14
C ALA A 94 2.56 9.77 2.47
N SER A 95 3.56 9.78 3.35
CA SER A 95 3.42 9.29 4.72
C SER A 95 3.86 10.35 5.71
N ALA A 96 3.23 10.36 6.88
CA ALA A 96 3.65 11.12 8.04
C ALA A 96 3.97 10.13 9.17
N VAL A 97 5.13 10.30 9.81
CA VAL A 97 5.62 9.40 10.87
C VAL A 97 6.08 10.23 12.07
N ILE A 98 5.54 9.93 13.25
CA ILE A 98 6.02 10.48 14.52
C ILE A 98 6.85 9.41 15.24
N LEU A 99 8.12 9.72 15.51
CA LEU A 99 9.01 8.83 16.26
C LEU A 99 9.18 9.33 17.70
N PRO A 100 9.26 8.44 18.71
CA PRO A 100 9.62 8.86 20.05
C PRO A 100 11.09 9.32 20.11
N PRO A 101 11.47 10.23 21.03
CA PRO A 101 12.87 10.69 21.16
C PRO A 101 13.90 9.59 21.44
N THR A 102 13.44 8.45 21.94
CA THR A 102 14.24 7.26 22.23
C THR A 102 14.37 6.31 21.04
N ALA A 103 13.65 6.56 19.94
CA ALA A 103 13.65 5.70 18.76
C ALA A 103 15.06 5.49 18.22
N ARG A 104 15.36 4.23 17.94
CA ARG A 104 16.58 3.82 17.25
C ARG A 104 16.23 2.73 16.26
N ILE A 105 16.29 3.10 14.99
CA ILE A 105 15.99 2.22 13.86
C ILE A 105 17.29 2.06 13.11
N LYS A 106 17.89 0.87 13.19
CA LYS A 106 19.24 0.65 12.64
C LYS A 106 19.15 0.52 11.14
N GLY A 107 20.09 1.10 10.41
CA GLY A 107 20.11 0.98 8.95
C GLY A 107 19.11 1.89 8.23
N LEU A 108 18.26 2.62 8.96
CA LEU A 108 17.39 3.63 8.36
C LEU A 108 18.24 4.69 7.65
N ASP A 109 17.91 4.95 6.39
CA ASP A 109 18.55 5.90 5.49
C ASP A 109 17.54 6.30 4.40
N ASP A 110 17.97 7.08 3.41
CA ASP A 110 17.22 7.32 2.18
C ASP A 110 16.71 5.99 1.59
N SER A 111 15.39 5.90 1.37
CA SER A 111 14.73 4.74 0.77
C SER A 111 15.36 4.27 -0.55
N LYS A 112 15.97 5.17 -1.33
CA LYS A 112 16.66 4.85 -2.60
C LYS A 112 18.00 4.16 -2.40
N ALA A 113 18.64 4.35 -1.24
CA ALA A 113 19.89 3.69 -0.88
C ALA A 113 19.68 2.27 -0.32
N LEU A 114 18.43 1.89 -0.07
CA LEU A 114 18.05 0.63 0.56
C LEU A 114 17.54 -0.39 -0.46
N THR A 115 17.87 -1.67 -0.23
CA THR A 115 17.28 -2.78 -1.01
C THR A 115 15.78 -2.93 -0.69
N ALA A 116 15.04 -3.64 -1.55
CA ALA A 116 13.61 -3.90 -1.29
C ALA A 116 13.40 -4.67 0.03
N GLU A 117 14.18 -5.74 0.25
CA GLU A 117 14.16 -6.54 1.48
C GLU A 117 14.46 -5.68 2.72
N SER A 118 15.52 -4.87 2.70
CA SER A 118 15.84 -4.00 3.84
C SER A 118 14.76 -2.93 4.09
N ARG A 119 14.07 -2.45 3.04
CA ARG A 119 12.94 -1.52 3.20
C ARG A 119 11.76 -2.19 3.89
N GLU A 120 11.44 -3.43 3.56
CA GLU A 120 10.36 -4.20 4.20
C GLU A 120 10.67 -4.49 5.67
N GLU A 121 11.91 -4.88 5.99
CA GLU A 121 12.34 -5.05 7.39
C GLU A 121 12.24 -3.73 8.18
N LEU A 122 12.71 -2.62 7.59
CA LEU A 122 12.64 -1.30 8.20
C LEU A 122 11.20 -0.82 8.37
N TYR A 123 10.33 -1.13 7.43
CA TYR A 123 8.91 -0.79 7.50
C TYR A 123 8.24 -1.39 8.74
N GLU A 124 8.48 -2.68 9.00
CA GLU A 124 7.98 -3.35 10.20
C GLU A 124 8.63 -2.77 11.48
N GLU A 125 9.93 -2.48 11.44
CA GLU A 125 10.62 -1.85 12.58
C GLU A 125 10.10 -0.43 12.88
N ILE A 126 9.77 0.34 11.85
CA ILE A 126 9.17 1.68 11.97
C ILE A 126 7.76 1.56 12.55
N ARG A 127 6.90 0.68 12.01
CA ARG A 127 5.55 0.44 12.53
C ARG A 127 5.55 0.05 14.00
N ALA A 128 6.50 -0.77 14.42
CA ALA A 128 6.59 -1.21 15.81
C ALA A 128 7.08 -0.13 16.78
N LYS A 129 7.79 0.90 16.30
CA LYS A 129 8.47 1.91 17.14
C LYS A 129 7.91 3.32 17.03
N ALA A 130 7.22 3.64 15.95
CA ALA A 130 6.59 4.94 15.77
C ALA A 130 5.49 5.13 16.83
N LEU A 131 5.33 6.36 17.28
CA LEU A 131 4.18 6.75 18.10
C LEU A 131 2.92 6.77 17.25
N ASP A 132 3.05 7.21 16.00
CA ASP A 132 1.95 7.30 15.05
C ASP A 132 2.47 7.31 13.61
N ILE A 133 1.67 6.74 12.70
CA ILE A 133 1.94 6.67 11.27
C ILE A 133 0.62 6.85 10.54
N TRP A 134 0.62 7.76 9.58
CA TRP A 134 -0.49 7.88 8.64
C TRP A 134 -0.02 7.99 7.20
N ILE A 135 -0.90 7.61 6.28
CA ILE A 135 -0.65 7.55 4.85
C ILE A 135 -1.74 8.34 4.13
N GLY A 136 -1.30 9.32 3.34
CA GLY A 136 -2.12 10.02 2.36
C GLY A 136 -1.85 9.48 0.97
N SER A 137 -2.90 9.27 0.19
CA SER A 137 -2.80 8.82 -1.21
C SER A 137 -3.76 9.64 -2.06
N VAL A 138 -3.31 10.05 -3.24
CA VAL A 138 -4.13 10.76 -4.22
C VAL A 138 -4.12 9.97 -5.53
N PRO A 139 -5.28 9.53 -6.03
CA PRO A 139 -5.37 8.63 -7.16
C PRO A 139 -5.16 9.36 -8.51
N PRO A 140 -4.83 8.64 -9.60
CA PRO A 140 -4.55 9.21 -10.92
C PRO A 140 -5.63 10.16 -11.43
N GLU A 141 -6.91 9.82 -11.25
CA GLU A 141 -8.04 10.62 -11.72
C GLU A 141 -8.04 12.00 -11.06
N GLU A 142 -7.64 12.08 -9.80
CA GLU A 142 -7.52 13.35 -9.11
C GLU A 142 -6.22 14.09 -9.48
N ILE A 143 -5.10 13.37 -9.66
CA ILE A 143 -3.84 13.94 -10.16
C ILE A 143 -4.08 14.68 -11.49
N ASP A 144 -4.85 14.08 -12.40
CA ASP A 144 -5.18 14.67 -13.70
C ASP A 144 -6.01 15.96 -13.55
N GLN A 145 -6.85 16.07 -12.51
CA GLN A 145 -7.69 17.26 -12.25
C GLN A 145 -6.91 18.42 -11.64
N ILE A 146 -6.04 18.14 -10.67
CA ILE A 146 -5.39 19.19 -9.85
C ILE A 146 -3.91 19.37 -10.15
N ASN A 147 -3.33 18.60 -11.07
CA ASN A 147 -1.91 18.45 -11.37
C ASN A 147 -1.08 17.75 -10.27
N ILE A 148 0.08 17.21 -10.67
CA ILE A 148 0.94 16.41 -9.78
C ILE A 148 1.51 17.19 -8.59
N TYR A 149 1.73 18.50 -8.75
CA TYR A 149 2.25 19.33 -7.67
C TYR A 149 1.20 19.49 -6.57
N GLN A 150 -0.03 19.86 -6.91
CA GLN A 150 -1.10 20.01 -5.92
C GLN A 150 -1.52 18.66 -5.33
N ALA A 151 -1.53 17.59 -6.13
CA ALA A 151 -1.79 16.24 -5.65
C ALA A 151 -0.76 15.79 -4.61
N THR A 152 0.52 16.12 -4.81
CA THR A 152 1.57 15.86 -3.81
C THR A 152 1.29 16.60 -2.50
N LEU A 153 1.00 17.90 -2.56
CA LEU A 153 0.68 18.68 -1.36
C LEU A 153 -0.60 18.17 -0.68
N LYS A 154 -1.60 17.72 -1.45
CA LYS A 154 -2.82 17.10 -0.91
C LYS A 154 -2.52 15.77 -0.21
N ALA A 155 -1.68 14.91 -0.80
CA ALA A 155 -1.25 13.66 -0.18
C ALA A 155 -0.52 13.93 1.14
N MET A 156 0.41 14.90 1.17
CA MET A 156 1.12 15.29 2.40
C MET A 156 0.16 15.86 3.47
N ARG A 157 -0.78 16.74 3.08
CA ARG A 157 -1.82 17.23 3.99
C ARG A 157 -2.64 16.09 4.58
N ALA A 158 -3.11 15.17 3.74
CA ALA A 158 -3.87 14.00 4.17
C ALA A 158 -3.03 13.10 5.09
N ALA A 159 -1.73 12.97 4.83
CA ALA A 159 -0.79 12.25 5.69
C ALA A 159 -0.69 12.91 7.08
N ILE A 160 -0.53 14.22 7.16
CA ILE A 160 -0.39 14.95 8.43
C ILE A 160 -1.71 14.98 9.21
N SER A 161 -2.81 15.35 8.56
CA SER A 161 -4.11 15.53 9.22
C SER A 161 -4.74 14.23 9.70
N GLY A 162 -4.28 13.08 9.22
CA GLY A 162 -4.80 11.79 9.65
C GLY A 162 -4.01 11.13 10.79
N LEU A 163 -2.92 11.75 11.26
CA LEU A 163 -2.28 11.31 12.51
C LEU A 163 -3.27 11.49 13.66
N GLU A 164 -3.48 10.43 14.45
CA GLU A 164 -4.29 10.47 15.67
C GLU A 164 -3.63 11.37 16.73
N THR A 165 -2.29 11.34 16.77
CA THR A 165 -1.47 12.24 17.58
C THR A 165 -1.22 13.52 16.80
N ALA A 166 -1.92 14.59 17.17
CA ALA A 166 -1.73 15.91 16.56
C ALA A 166 -0.25 16.34 16.63
N PRO A 167 0.41 16.58 15.47
CA PRO A 167 1.80 17.00 15.44
C PRO A 167 1.91 18.47 15.88
N ASP A 168 2.84 18.74 16.80
CA ASP A 168 3.23 20.11 17.16
C ASP A 168 4.02 20.76 16.03
N TYR A 169 4.78 19.94 15.30
CA TYR A 169 5.65 20.35 14.21
C TYR A 169 5.75 19.23 13.15
N ALA A 170 5.73 19.59 11.86
CA ALA A 170 6.00 18.68 10.76
C ALA A 170 7.26 19.10 9.99
N LEU A 171 8.18 18.15 9.80
CA LEU A 171 9.35 18.25 8.95
C LEU A 171 9.00 17.62 7.61
N ILE A 172 9.00 18.41 6.54
CA ILE A 172 8.56 18.00 5.20
C ILE A 172 9.77 17.86 4.29
N ASP A 173 9.91 16.75 3.56
CA ASP A 173 10.94 16.67 2.53
C ASP A 173 10.71 17.68 1.40
N GLY A 174 11.81 18.25 0.90
CA GLY A 174 11.78 19.18 -0.22
C GLY A 174 11.80 20.66 0.18
N ASN A 175 11.19 21.51 -0.65
CA ASN A 175 11.34 22.96 -0.61
C ASN A 175 10.03 23.74 -0.38
N ARG A 176 8.92 23.02 -0.16
CA ARG A 176 7.59 23.60 0.05
C ARG A 176 6.90 22.85 1.18
N VAL A 177 5.98 23.54 1.84
CA VAL A 177 5.15 22.95 2.90
C VAL A 177 3.70 22.86 2.40
N PRO A 178 2.92 21.88 2.87
CA PRO A 178 1.60 21.62 2.34
C PRO A 178 0.48 22.44 3.02
N GLU A 179 0.80 23.26 4.02
CA GLU A 179 -0.12 24.13 4.76
C GLU A 179 -1.20 23.31 5.51
N SER A 180 -0.77 22.30 6.27
CA SER A 180 -1.65 21.35 6.96
C SER A 180 -2.31 21.85 8.25
N GLY A 181 -2.03 23.08 8.67
CA GLY A 181 -2.58 23.68 9.90
C GLY A 181 -1.73 23.46 11.15
N CYS A 182 -0.65 22.67 11.08
CA CYS A 182 0.39 22.62 12.11
C CYS A 182 1.59 23.51 11.75
N ARG A 183 2.60 23.59 12.63
CA ARG A 183 3.86 24.29 12.30
C ARG A 183 4.67 23.40 11.37
N GLU A 184 5.14 23.95 10.26
CA GLU A 184 5.82 23.17 9.22
C GLU A 184 7.21 23.73 8.93
N LEU A 185 8.13 22.85 8.54
CA LEU A 185 9.44 23.23 8.02
C LEU A 185 9.81 22.30 6.86
N ALA A 186 9.98 22.88 5.68
CA ALA A 186 10.55 22.18 4.54
C ALA A 186 12.07 21.98 4.74
N VAL A 187 12.54 20.76 4.48
CA VAL A 187 13.94 20.35 4.61
C VAL A 187 14.38 19.77 3.27
N VAL A 188 15.25 20.48 2.56
CA VAL A 188 15.81 20.00 1.28
C VAL A 188 16.77 18.84 1.55
N GLY A 189 16.51 17.67 0.96
CA GLY A 189 17.26 16.44 1.24
C GLY A 189 17.01 15.95 2.65
N GLY A 190 15.74 16.01 3.08
CA GLY A 190 15.29 15.65 4.41
C GLY A 190 15.44 14.16 4.69
N ASP A 191 15.31 13.31 3.67
CA ASP A 191 15.55 11.87 3.72
C ASP A 191 16.92 11.48 4.31
N ALA A 192 17.99 12.22 3.97
CA ALA A 192 19.33 12.02 4.51
C ALA A 192 19.62 12.83 5.78
N ALA A 193 18.81 13.86 6.07
CA ALA A 193 19.09 14.86 7.11
C ALA A 193 18.19 14.75 8.36
N SER A 194 17.05 14.05 8.26
CA SER A 194 16.02 13.91 9.29
C SER A 194 15.60 12.44 9.40
N LEU A 195 15.65 11.90 10.61
CA LEU A 195 15.32 10.48 10.83
C LEU A 195 13.82 10.22 10.63
N SER A 196 12.97 11.17 11.05
CA SER A 196 11.52 11.04 10.85
C SER A 196 11.13 11.13 9.37
N ILE A 197 11.79 11.98 8.58
CA ILE A 197 11.57 12.04 7.11
C ILE A 197 12.07 10.75 6.46
N ALA A 198 13.25 10.25 6.85
CA ALA A 198 13.74 8.96 6.37
C ALA A 198 12.73 7.83 6.63
N ALA A 199 12.13 7.79 7.83
CA ALA A 199 11.09 6.83 8.18
C ALA A 199 9.84 6.99 7.30
N ALA A 200 9.37 8.22 7.08
CA ALA A 200 8.25 8.51 6.20
C ALA A 200 8.53 8.08 4.75
N SER A 201 9.75 8.28 4.24
CA SER A 201 10.16 7.87 2.89
C SER A 201 10.03 6.35 2.70
N VAL A 202 10.50 5.56 3.67
CA VAL A 202 10.39 4.10 3.67
C VAL A 202 8.92 3.68 3.71
N VAL A 203 8.11 4.26 4.60
CA VAL A 203 6.68 3.92 4.72
C VAL A 203 5.92 4.24 3.45
N ALA A 204 6.12 5.42 2.87
CA ALA A 204 5.48 5.82 1.62
C ALA A 204 5.91 4.90 0.47
N LYS A 205 7.21 4.63 0.34
CA LYS A 205 7.77 3.78 -0.72
C LYS A 205 7.28 2.34 -0.67
N VAL A 206 7.34 1.69 0.49
CA VAL A 206 6.87 0.29 0.65
C VAL A 206 5.37 0.20 0.36
N THR A 207 4.59 1.15 0.88
CA THR A 207 3.14 1.17 0.66
C THR A 207 2.79 1.33 -0.82
N ARG A 208 3.42 2.29 -1.52
CA ARG A 208 3.17 2.50 -2.95
C ARG A 208 3.66 1.31 -3.78
N ASP A 209 4.82 0.75 -3.47
CA ASP A 209 5.37 -0.38 -4.22
C ASP A 209 4.45 -1.61 -4.12
N GLN A 210 3.88 -1.87 -2.94
CA GLN A 210 2.88 -2.93 -2.74
C GLN A 210 1.61 -2.65 -3.54
N GLU A 211 1.10 -1.41 -3.52
CA GLU A 211 -0.08 -1.04 -4.31
C GLU A 211 0.14 -1.28 -5.81
N MET A 212 1.33 -0.98 -6.33
CA MET A 212 1.66 -1.25 -7.73
C MET A 212 1.75 -2.75 -8.06
N VAL A 213 2.16 -3.61 -7.11
CA VAL A 213 2.12 -5.07 -7.26
C VAL A 213 0.66 -5.55 -7.33
N ASP A 214 -0.21 -5.02 -6.48
CA ASP A 214 -1.63 -5.36 -6.48
C ASP A 214 -2.31 -4.94 -7.80
N TRP A 215 -1.87 -3.81 -8.39
CA TRP A 215 -2.33 -3.36 -9.71
C TRP A 215 -1.78 -4.21 -10.86
N ASP A 216 -0.55 -4.71 -10.76
CA ASP A 216 0.02 -5.63 -11.74
C ASP A 216 -0.80 -6.92 -11.84
N ALA A 217 -1.24 -7.47 -10.71
CA ALA A 217 -2.14 -8.62 -10.69
C ALA A 217 -3.47 -8.37 -11.42
N ARG A 218 -3.90 -7.10 -11.54
CA ARG A 218 -5.11 -6.70 -12.28
C ARG A 218 -4.84 -6.39 -13.75
N TYR A 219 -3.63 -5.92 -14.07
CA TYR A 219 -3.20 -5.47 -15.39
C TYR A 219 -1.79 -6.00 -15.71
N PRO A 220 -1.64 -7.34 -15.84
CA PRO A 220 -0.31 -7.96 -15.92
C PRO A 220 0.45 -7.63 -17.21
N ALA A 221 -0.25 -7.18 -18.24
CA ALA A 221 0.36 -6.80 -19.52
C ALA A 221 1.31 -5.59 -19.41
N TYR A 222 1.21 -4.79 -18.34
CA TYR A 222 2.04 -3.59 -18.19
C TYR A 222 3.34 -3.82 -17.44
N GLY A 223 3.43 -4.82 -16.55
CA GLY A 223 4.66 -5.11 -15.78
C GLY A 223 4.88 -4.19 -14.57
N PHE A 224 3.80 -3.69 -13.96
CA PHE A 224 3.85 -2.74 -12.84
C PHE A 224 4.64 -3.23 -11.63
N THR A 225 4.78 -4.55 -11.44
CA THR A 225 5.61 -5.13 -10.38
C THR A 225 7.07 -4.70 -10.52
N ASP A 226 7.60 -4.55 -11.72
CA ASP A 226 9.02 -4.27 -11.92
C ASP A 226 9.31 -2.76 -11.91
N HIS A 227 8.66 -2.03 -12.81
CA HIS A 227 8.93 -0.61 -13.00
C HIS A 227 8.02 0.31 -12.17
N LYS A 228 7.09 -0.21 -11.37
CA LYS A 228 6.23 0.57 -10.43
C LYS A 228 5.48 1.75 -11.07
N GLY A 229 5.16 1.63 -12.35
CA GLY A 229 4.51 2.67 -13.16
C GLY A 229 5.44 3.76 -13.71
N TYR A 230 6.76 3.69 -13.47
CA TYR A 230 7.74 4.59 -14.11
C TYR A 230 7.81 4.34 -15.61
N ALA A 231 8.24 5.36 -16.37
CA ALA A 231 8.34 5.32 -17.83
C ALA A 231 9.56 4.51 -18.31
N SER A 232 9.57 3.20 -18.04
CA SER A 232 10.56 2.28 -18.61
C SER A 232 10.20 1.97 -20.07
N ALA A 233 11.16 1.43 -20.83
CA ALA A 233 10.92 1.04 -22.22
C ALA A 233 9.80 -0.01 -22.32
N GLU A 234 9.77 -0.95 -21.37
CA GLU A 234 8.75 -1.99 -21.26
C GLU A 234 7.37 -1.38 -20.99
N HIS A 235 7.29 -0.43 -20.05
CA HIS A 235 6.03 0.23 -19.72
C HIS A 235 5.49 1.07 -20.89
N ILE A 236 6.36 1.81 -21.57
CA ILE A 236 5.98 2.60 -22.75
C ILE A 236 5.53 1.66 -23.87
N GLY A 237 6.23 0.55 -24.11
CA GLY A 237 5.81 -0.46 -25.09
C GLY A 237 4.42 -1.00 -24.78
N ALA A 238 4.19 -1.48 -23.55
CA ALA A 238 2.88 -1.97 -23.13
C ALA A 238 1.78 -0.89 -23.23
N LEU A 239 2.09 0.37 -22.88
CA LEU A 239 1.18 1.50 -23.01
C LEU A 239 0.83 1.79 -24.47
N MET A 240 1.80 1.68 -25.39
CA MET A 240 1.58 1.88 -26.82
C MET A 240 0.86 0.70 -27.48
N ASP A 241 0.99 -0.51 -26.94
CA ASP A 241 0.37 -1.72 -27.51
C ASP A 241 -1.06 -1.95 -26.98
N GLN A 242 -1.30 -1.65 -25.70
CA GLN A 242 -2.56 -1.95 -24.99
C GLN A 242 -3.40 -0.69 -24.71
N GLY A 243 -2.83 0.49 -24.97
CA GLY A 243 -3.38 1.77 -24.53
C GLY A 243 -3.32 1.94 -23.01
N PRO A 244 -3.77 3.08 -22.45
CA PRO A 244 -3.74 3.29 -21.01
C PRO A 244 -4.84 2.50 -20.28
N CYS A 245 -4.51 1.87 -19.15
CA CYS A 245 -5.49 1.32 -18.20
C CYS A 245 -5.98 2.38 -17.18
N PRO A 246 -6.99 2.09 -16.33
CA PRO A 246 -7.57 3.07 -15.40
C PRO A 246 -6.59 3.77 -14.46
N ILE A 247 -5.47 3.14 -14.12
CA ILE A 247 -4.48 3.76 -13.22
C ILE A 247 -3.45 4.65 -13.91
N HIS A 248 -3.52 4.82 -15.23
CA HIS A 248 -2.65 5.76 -15.94
C HIS A 248 -3.12 7.20 -15.73
N ARG A 249 -2.14 8.10 -15.58
CA ARG A 249 -2.35 9.55 -15.43
C ARG A 249 -2.49 10.16 -16.81
N ARG A 250 -3.72 10.39 -17.24
CA ARG A 250 -4.04 10.78 -18.61
C ARG A 250 -3.51 12.18 -18.95
N SER A 251 -3.26 13.02 -17.94
CA SER A 251 -2.70 14.36 -18.13
C SER A 251 -1.19 14.37 -18.34
N PHE A 252 -0.51 13.22 -18.32
CA PHE A 252 0.95 13.14 -18.53
C PHE A 252 1.21 12.98 -20.02
N CYS A 253 2.12 13.80 -20.58
CA CYS A 253 2.34 13.87 -22.03
C CYS A 253 2.52 12.50 -22.71
N THR A 254 3.28 11.57 -22.13
CA THR A 254 3.48 10.23 -22.71
C THR A 254 2.18 9.42 -22.81
N VAL A 255 1.28 9.58 -21.84
CA VAL A 255 -0.04 8.91 -21.83
C VAL A 255 -1.00 9.63 -22.78
N GLU A 256 -0.94 10.95 -22.81
CA GLU A 256 -1.70 11.78 -23.74
C GLU A 256 -1.33 11.48 -25.19
N ASP A 257 -0.03 11.36 -25.51
CA ASP A 257 0.48 10.99 -26.84
C ASP A 257 -0.02 9.59 -27.26
N ALA A 258 0.01 8.62 -26.35
CA ALA A 258 -0.52 7.29 -26.60
C ALA A 258 -2.03 7.30 -26.88
N LEU A 259 -2.79 8.20 -26.24
CA LEU A 259 -4.22 8.40 -26.49
C LEU A 259 -4.48 9.13 -27.81
N ALA A 260 -3.67 10.14 -28.14
CA ALA A 260 -3.82 10.96 -29.33
C ALA A 260 -3.49 10.19 -30.63
N ALA A 261 -2.68 9.14 -30.55
CA ALA A 261 -2.35 8.25 -31.67
C ALA A 261 -3.52 7.34 -32.11
N ARG A 262 -4.72 7.44 -31.51
CA ARG A 262 -5.87 6.57 -31.76
C ARG A 262 -7.06 7.31 -32.35
N SER A 263 -7.77 6.66 -33.28
CA SER A 263 -8.96 7.20 -33.94
C SER A 263 -10.12 7.44 -32.96
N ASP A 264 -11.04 8.35 -33.33
CA ASP A 264 -12.28 8.55 -32.58
C ASP A 264 -13.12 7.26 -32.50
N THR A 265 -13.14 6.49 -33.60
CA THR A 265 -13.82 5.19 -33.67
C THR A 265 -13.22 4.19 -32.69
N PHE A 266 -11.89 4.14 -32.55
CA PHE A 266 -11.23 3.32 -31.53
C PHE A 266 -11.65 3.71 -30.11
N ARG A 267 -11.67 5.01 -29.80
CA ARG A 267 -12.10 5.49 -28.47
C ARG A 267 -13.54 5.09 -28.15
N GLN A 268 -14.46 5.28 -29.10
CA GLN A 268 -15.87 4.90 -28.93
C GLN A 268 -16.03 3.40 -28.70
N VAL A 269 -15.41 2.57 -29.54
CA VAL A 269 -15.49 1.10 -29.43
C VAL A 269 -14.92 0.62 -28.10
N ARG A 270 -13.80 1.20 -27.66
CA ARG A 270 -13.17 0.86 -26.38
C ARG A 270 -14.10 1.16 -25.20
N GLU A 271 -14.77 2.31 -25.19
CA GLU A 271 -15.76 2.64 -24.16
C GLU A 271 -16.97 1.69 -24.18
N GLU A 272 -17.45 1.30 -25.37
CA GLU A 272 -18.49 0.29 -25.52
C GLU A 272 -18.06 -1.04 -24.87
N VAL A 273 -16.85 -1.54 -25.16
CA VAL A 273 -16.30 -2.77 -24.56
C VAL A 273 -16.21 -2.68 -23.04
N ASP A 274 -15.71 -1.56 -22.51
CA ASP A 274 -15.55 -1.34 -21.08
C ASP A 274 -16.90 -1.29 -20.34
N SER A 275 -17.95 -0.82 -21.00
CA SER A 275 -19.30 -0.74 -20.44
C SER A 275 -20.02 -2.10 -20.34
N ILE A 276 -19.57 -3.12 -21.06
CA ILE A 276 -20.20 -4.45 -21.07
C ILE A 276 -20.04 -5.11 -19.70
N LYS A 277 -21.14 -5.67 -19.19
CA LYS A 277 -21.21 -6.25 -17.85
C LYS A 277 -21.28 -7.77 -17.83
N ARG A 278 -21.52 -8.43 -18.97
CA ARG A 278 -21.67 -9.89 -19.06
C ARG A 278 -20.74 -10.50 -20.11
N THR A 279 -20.19 -11.66 -19.80
CA THR A 279 -19.28 -12.41 -20.69
C THR A 279 -19.96 -12.76 -22.02
N ALA A 280 -21.21 -13.20 -22.00
CA ALA A 280 -21.97 -13.53 -23.22
C ALA A 280 -22.20 -12.30 -24.14
N GLU A 281 -22.33 -11.12 -23.55
CA GLU A 281 -22.45 -9.86 -24.29
C GLU A 281 -21.12 -9.47 -24.93
N LEU A 282 -19.98 -9.73 -24.27
CA LEU A 282 -18.64 -9.53 -24.85
C LEU A 282 -18.40 -10.43 -26.05
N ASP A 283 -18.75 -11.72 -25.95
CA ASP A 283 -18.54 -12.67 -27.05
C ASP A 283 -19.39 -12.29 -28.27
N THR A 284 -20.63 -11.84 -28.03
CA THR A 284 -21.50 -11.29 -29.08
C THR A 284 -20.92 -10.02 -29.67
N TYR A 285 -20.39 -9.12 -28.83
CA TYR A 285 -19.76 -7.88 -29.27
C TYR A 285 -18.56 -8.15 -30.17
N GLN A 286 -17.65 -9.01 -29.74
CA GLN A 286 -16.45 -9.41 -30.48
C GLN A 286 -16.79 -9.97 -31.86
N ALA A 287 -17.79 -10.86 -31.94
CA ALA A 287 -18.24 -11.43 -33.20
C ALA A 287 -18.82 -10.39 -34.19
N THR A 288 -19.27 -9.23 -33.70
CA THR A 288 -19.85 -8.17 -34.52
C THR A 288 -18.92 -6.98 -34.77
N LEU A 289 -17.80 -6.89 -34.06
CA LEU A 289 -16.86 -5.76 -34.09
C LEU A 289 -16.41 -5.39 -35.50
N HIS A 290 -15.98 -6.38 -36.29
CA HIS A 290 -15.55 -6.16 -37.68
C HIS A 290 -16.62 -5.53 -38.57
N ARG A 291 -17.89 -5.84 -38.33
CA ARG A 291 -19.02 -5.28 -39.08
C ARG A 291 -19.43 -3.92 -38.55
N LYS A 292 -19.35 -3.72 -37.24
CA LYS A 292 -19.77 -2.50 -36.55
C LYS A 292 -18.79 -1.34 -36.78
N SER A 293 -17.49 -1.64 -36.83
CA SER A 293 -16.42 -0.64 -36.82
C SER A 293 -15.36 -0.94 -37.88
N PRO A 294 -15.72 -0.87 -39.17
CA PRO A 294 -14.80 -1.20 -40.27
C PRO A 294 -13.65 -0.20 -40.43
N GLU A 295 -13.76 0.98 -39.82
CA GLU A 295 -12.79 2.08 -39.91
C GLU A 295 -11.57 1.88 -39.01
N LEU A 296 -11.63 0.96 -38.06
CA LEU A 296 -10.49 0.63 -37.20
C LEU A 296 -9.34 0.09 -38.03
N SER A 297 -8.13 0.59 -37.78
CA SER A 297 -6.90 0.00 -38.33
C SER A 297 -6.68 -1.41 -37.79
N ASP A 298 -5.82 -2.21 -38.43
CA ASP A 298 -5.53 -3.56 -37.95
C ASP A 298 -4.86 -3.55 -36.56
N GLU A 299 -4.06 -2.52 -36.26
CA GLU A 299 -3.46 -2.29 -34.94
C GLU A 299 -4.53 -1.97 -33.89
N GLU A 300 -5.46 -1.05 -34.20
CA GLU A 300 -6.58 -0.69 -33.32
C GLU A 300 -7.52 -1.88 -33.08
N ARG A 301 -7.77 -2.71 -34.09
CA ARG A 301 -8.58 -3.93 -33.93
C ARG A 301 -7.92 -4.93 -33.00
N SER A 302 -6.63 -5.20 -33.19
CA SER A 302 -5.85 -6.08 -32.33
C SER A 302 -5.89 -5.61 -30.87
N GLU A 303 -5.78 -4.30 -30.64
CA GLU A 303 -5.88 -3.70 -29.31
C GLU A 303 -7.28 -3.84 -28.69
N ILE A 304 -8.35 -3.66 -29.48
CA ILE A 304 -9.73 -3.91 -29.01
C ILE A 304 -9.94 -5.40 -28.68
N ASP A 305 -9.42 -6.32 -29.48
CA ASP A 305 -9.53 -7.76 -29.19
C ASP A 305 -8.81 -8.12 -27.88
N ASN A 306 -7.59 -7.62 -27.67
CA ASN A 306 -6.88 -7.75 -26.39
C ASN A 306 -7.68 -7.16 -25.22
N ARG A 307 -8.35 -6.01 -25.45
CA ARG A 307 -9.20 -5.37 -24.43
C ARG A 307 -10.43 -6.21 -24.10
N ILE A 308 -11.06 -6.83 -25.09
CA ILE A 308 -12.18 -7.76 -24.91
C ILE A 308 -11.73 -8.97 -24.08
N ASP A 309 -10.56 -9.54 -24.37
CA ASP A 309 -10.00 -10.67 -23.62
C ASP A 309 -9.73 -10.29 -22.15
N LEU A 310 -9.15 -9.12 -21.91
CA LEU A 310 -8.93 -8.60 -20.57
C LEU A 310 -10.25 -8.36 -19.83
N ARG A 311 -11.24 -7.75 -20.49
CA ARG A 311 -12.57 -7.51 -19.90
C ARG A 311 -13.27 -8.83 -19.60
N ARG A 312 -13.14 -9.83 -20.48
CA ARG A 312 -13.63 -11.20 -20.26
C ARG A 312 -13.03 -11.80 -18.99
N SER A 313 -11.71 -11.72 -18.83
CA SER A 313 -11.02 -12.18 -17.62
C SER A 313 -11.49 -11.45 -16.36
N GLN A 314 -11.73 -10.12 -16.44
CA GLN A 314 -12.25 -9.34 -15.31
C GLN A 314 -13.66 -9.78 -14.90
N LEU A 315 -14.55 -10.02 -15.85
CA LEU A 315 -15.90 -10.51 -15.60
C LEU A 315 -15.91 -11.97 -15.12
N GLN A 316 -14.88 -12.75 -15.47
CA GLN A 316 -14.67 -14.11 -15.00
C GLN A 316 -13.95 -14.19 -13.64
N LYS A 317 -13.63 -13.06 -12.99
CA LYS A 317 -13.01 -13.09 -11.67
C LYS A 317 -13.97 -13.72 -10.64
N PRO A 318 -13.49 -14.67 -9.81
CA PRO A 318 -14.31 -15.36 -8.81
C PRO A 318 -15.13 -14.42 -7.91
N GLY A 319 -14.61 -13.22 -7.60
CA GLY A 319 -15.30 -12.21 -6.80
C GLY A 319 -16.69 -11.83 -7.34
N ILE A 320 -16.80 -11.52 -8.64
CA ILE A 320 -18.07 -11.09 -9.26
C ILE A 320 -19.08 -12.23 -9.30
N ALA A 321 -18.65 -13.42 -9.76
CA ALA A 321 -19.49 -14.61 -9.78
C ALA A 321 -19.96 -15.02 -8.37
N GLY A 322 -19.12 -14.80 -7.36
CA GLY A 322 -19.50 -15.04 -5.97
C GLY A 322 -20.46 -14.00 -5.41
N GLU A 323 -20.30 -12.72 -5.74
CA GLU A 323 -21.28 -11.67 -5.38
C GLU A 323 -22.65 -11.94 -6.00
N GLU A 324 -22.70 -12.31 -7.29
CA GLU A 324 -23.94 -12.66 -7.99
C GLU A 324 -24.62 -13.90 -7.37
N ALA A 325 -23.85 -14.93 -7.04
CA ALA A 325 -24.37 -16.13 -6.39
C ALA A 325 -24.85 -15.85 -4.95
N ALA A 326 -24.15 -14.98 -4.21
CA ALA A 326 -24.54 -14.55 -2.88
C ALA A 326 -25.86 -13.75 -2.90
N GLU A 327 -25.99 -12.82 -3.83
CA GLU A 327 -27.20 -12.02 -4.06
C GLU A 327 -28.40 -12.91 -4.40
N ALA A 328 -28.26 -13.77 -5.41
CA ALA A 328 -29.33 -14.68 -5.83
C ALA A 328 -29.78 -15.62 -4.69
N TRP A 329 -28.83 -16.08 -3.87
CA TRP A 329 -29.15 -16.89 -2.70
C TRP A 329 -29.89 -16.09 -1.60
N LEU A 330 -29.45 -14.87 -1.32
CA LEU A 330 -30.10 -13.98 -0.35
C LEU A 330 -31.54 -13.68 -0.76
N GLU A 331 -31.77 -13.34 -2.04
CA GLU A 331 -33.11 -13.10 -2.58
C GLU A 331 -34.02 -14.34 -2.46
N GLN A 332 -33.52 -15.52 -2.85
CA GLN A 332 -34.25 -16.79 -2.69
C GLN A 332 -34.53 -17.11 -1.22
N SER A 333 -33.68 -16.65 -0.31
CA SER A 333 -33.82 -16.80 1.13
C SER A 333 -34.69 -15.71 1.78
N GLY A 334 -35.33 -14.86 0.97
CA GLY A 334 -36.31 -13.86 1.42
C GLY A 334 -35.71 -12.53 1.87
N PHE A 335 -34.47 -12.23 1.49
CA PHE A 335 -33.92 -10.88 1.64
C PHE A 335 -34.34 -9.99 0.46
N LEU A 336 -34.57 -8.71 0.74
CA LEU A 336 -34.66 -7.66 -0.27
C LEU A 336 -33.30 -6.98 -0.39
N ILE A 337 -32.67 -7.03 -1.57
CA ILE A 337 -31.42 -6.33 -1.82
C ILE A 337 -31.71 -4.84 -1.96
N LEU A 338 -31.12 -4.03 -1.07
CA LEU A 338 -31.28 -2.58 -1.08
C LEU A 338 -30.23 -1.93 -1.98
N GLU A 339 -28.96 -2.27 -1.76
CA GLU A 339 -27.82 -1.71 -2.48
C GLU A 339 -26.66 -2.70 -2.62
N ARG A 340 -25.77 -2.42 -3.57
CA ARG A 340 -24.60 -3.25 -3.90
C ARG A 340 -23.36 -2.37 -3.98
N ASN A 341 -22.21 -2.91 -3.58
CA ASN A 341 -20.90 -2.27 -3.72
C ASN A 341 -20.88 -0.84 -3.16
N VAL A 342 -21.43 -0.67 -1.95
CA VAL A 342 -21.56 0.63 -1.29
C VAL A 342 -20.23 1.02 -0.67
N ARG A 343 -19.76 2.22 -0.99
CA ARG A 343 -18.44 2.72 -0.55
C ARG A 343 -18.56 4.04 0.16
N PHE A 344 -18.04 4.09 1.39
CA PHE A 344 -17.90 5.32 2.16
C PHE A 344 -16.50 5.41 2.77
N GLY A 345 -15.80 6.51 2.48
CA GLY A 345 -14.44 6.72 2.95
C GLY A 345 -13.50 5.59 2.54
N ARG A 346 -12.97 4.84 3.53
CA ARG A 346 -12.08 3.68 3.33
C ARG A 346 -12.80 2.32 3.46
N GLY A 347 -14.12 2.33 3.67
CA GLY A 347 -14.94 1.13 3.83
C GLY A 347 -15.77 0.81 2.59
N GLU A 348 -15.93 -0.48 2.34
CA GLU A 348 -16.71 -1.06 1.26
C GLU A 348 -17.61 -2.14 1.84
N ILE A 349 -18.87 -2.16 1.40
CA ILE A 349 -19.89 -3.15 1.77
C ILE A 349 -20.38 -3.78 0.48
N ASP A 350 -20.21 -5.09 0.35
CA ASP A 350 -20.49 -5.79 -0.90
C ASP A 350 -21.99 -5.80 -1.20
N LEU A 351 -22.83 -6.13 -0.21
CA LEU A 351 -24.29 -6.08 -0.32
C LEU A 351 -24.93 -5.47 0.94
N ILE A 352 -25.97 -4.67 0.76
CA ILE A 352 -26.88 -4.23 1.83
C ILE A 352 -28.25 -4.84 1.54
N ALA A 353 -28.79 -5.60 2.48
CA ALA A 353 -30.04 -6.33 2.29
C ALA A 353 -30.95 -6.23 3.51
N GLN A 354 -32.26 -6.22 3.30
CA GLN A 354 -33.26 -6.21 4.36
C GLN A 354 -33.94 -7.57 4.48
N GLN A 355 -34.13 -8.05 5.70
CA GLN A 355 -35.01 -9.19 6.00
C GLN A 355 -35.82 -8.88 7.26
N GLY A 356 -37.14 -8.74 7.11
CA GLY A 356 -38.02 -8.34 8.20
C GLY A 356 -37.64 -6.95 8.76
N ASP A 357 -37.36 -6.90 10.06
CA ASP A 357 -36.96 -5.71 10.82
C ASP A 357 -35.43 -5.52 10.88
N THR A 358 -34.66 -6.32 10.14
CA THR A 358 -33.20 -6.30 10.13
C THR A 358 -32.66 -5.72 8.81
N ILE A 359 -31.66 -4.84 8.91
CA ILE A 359 -30.81 -4.42 7.80
C ILE A 359 -29.44 -5.09 7.94
N ALA A 360 -29.12 -5.97 6.99
CA ALA A 360 -27.88 -6.74 6.94
C ALA A 360 -26.86 -6.03 6.05
N PHE A 361 -25.68 -5.76 6.62
CA PHE A 361 -24.48 -5.34 5.90
C PHE A 361 -23.63 -6.58 5.66
N VAL A 362 -23.57 -7.01 4.39
CA VAL A 362 -23.06 -8.32 4.02
C VAL A 362 -21.71 -8.17 3.33
N GLU A 363 -20.72 -8.92 3.82
CA GLU A 363 -19.45 -9.18 3.15
C GLU A 363 -19.53 -10.52 2.41
N VAL A 364 -19.15 -10.53 1.13
CA VAL A 364 -19.11 -11.73 0.30
C VAL A 364 -17.68 -12.29 0.25
N LYS A 365 -17.54 -13.57 0.58
CA LYS A 365 -16.27 -14.31 0.50
C LYS A 365 -16.36 -15.38 -0.57
N THR A 366 -15.68 -15.17 -1.68
CA THR A 366 -15.59 -16.18 -2.74
C THR A 366 -14.34 -17.02 -2.63
N SER A 367 -14.49 -18.32 -2.80
CA SER A 367 -13.40 -19.30 -2.80
C SER A 367 -13.69 -20.43 -3.77
N GLU A 368 -12.65 -21.10 -4.25
CA GLU A 368 -12.78 -22.32 -5.06
C GLU A 368 -12.56 -23.59 -4.23
N THR A 369 -11.99 -23.46 -3.04
CA THR A 369 -11.49 -24.59 -2.24
C THR A 369 -12.20 -24.74 -0.89
N GLU A 370 -12.57 -23.63 -0.23
CA GLU A 370 -13.18 -23.68 1.11
C GLU A 370 -14.06 -22.47 1.45
N LEU A 371 -15.12 -22.69 2.23
CA LEU A 371 -15.99 -21.62 2.74
C LEU A 371 -15.35 -20.96 3.97
N ALA A 372 -15.21 -19.64 3.96
CA ALA A 372 -14.58 -18.89 5.04
C ALA A 372 -15.52 -17.86 5.67
N LYS A 373 -15.80 -18.01 6.97
CA LYS A 373 -16.64 -17.07 7.75
C LYS A 373 -15.89 -15.85 8.30
N TRP A 374 -14.56 -15.89 8.30
CA TRP A 374 -13.75 -14.93 9.05
C TRP A 374 -13.47 -13.67 8.24
N VAL A 375 -13.65 -12.52 8.89
CA VAL A 375 -13.31 -11.19 8.38
C VAL A 375 -12.24 -10.62 9.30
N THR A 376 -11.17 -10.05 8.73
CA THR A 376 -10.07 -9.47 9.51
C THR A 376 -10.58 -8.29 10.36
N PRO A 377 -10.02 -8.03 11.56
CA PRO A 377 -10.46 -6.90 12.41
C PRO A 377 -10.44 -5.55 11.71
N HIS A 378 -9.44 -5.33 10.86
CA HIS A 378 -9.34 -4.11 10.06
C HIS A 378 -10.42 -4.01 8.98
N LYS A 379 -10.84 -5.13 8.36
CA LYS A 379 -11.96 -5.12 7.42
C LYS A 379 -13.31 -4.97 8.14
N GLN A 380 -13.48 -5.57 9.32
CA GLN A 380 -14.66 -5.35 10.17
C GLN A 380 -14.83 -3.86 10.50
N SER A 381 -13.77 -3.21 11.01
CA SER A 381 -13.78 -1.77 11.34
C SER A 381 -14.20 -0.89 10.14
N ARG A 382 -13.71 -1.22 8.94
CA ARG A 382 -14.08 -0.53 7.70
C ARG A 382 -15.55 -0.70 7.32
N ILE A 383 -16.08 -1.92 7.42
CA ILE A 383 -17.48 -2.22 7.13
C ILE A 383 -18.38 -1.52 8.15
N CYS A 384 -18.05 -1.56 9.44
CA CYS A 384 -18.80 -0.87 10.49
C CYS A 384 -18.84 0.64 10.27
N SER A 385 -17.70 1.24 9.89
CA SER A 385 -17.63 2.67 9.57
C SER A 385 -18.47 3.05 8.35
N ALA A 386 -18.43 2.24 7.28
CA ALA A 386 -19.26 2.45 6.11
C ALA A 386 -20.75 2.27 6.41
N ALA A 387 -21.11 1.28 7.24
CA ALA A 387 -22.48 1.02 7.65
C ALA A 387 -23.04 2.16 8.51
N GLY A 388 -22.25 2.70 9.44
CA GLY A 388 -22.62 3.89 10.21
C GLY A 388 -22.93 5.08 9.30
N THR A 389 -22.04 5.36 8.34
CA THR A 389 -22.24 6.42 7.33
C THR A 389 -23.50 6.19 6.49
N TYR A 390 -23.77 4.94 6.09
CA TYR A 390 -24.95 4.57 5.35
C TYR A 390 -26.24 4.85 6.14
N LEU A 391 -26.27 4.45 7.42
CA LEU A 391 -27.42 4.64 8.30
C LEU A 391 -27.66 6.12 8.63
N ASP A 392 -26.60 6.91 8.76
CA ASP A 392 -26.72 8.36 8.94
C ASP A 392 -27.36 9.04 7.74
N GLN A 393 -27.04 8.57 6.52
CA GLN A 393 -27.61 9.09 5.27
C GLN A 393 -28.99 8.52 4.95
N ASN A 394 -29.29 7.32 5.45
CA ASN A 394 -30.54 6.61 5.24
C ASN A 394 -31.18 6.23 6.58
N PRO A 395 -31.74 7.22 7.32
CA PRO A 395 -32.34 6.96 8.62
C PRO A 395 -33.43 5.89 8.53
N THR A 396 -33.30 4.86 9.37
CA THR A 396 -34.20 3.69 9.35
C THR A 396 -34.52 3.22 10.76
N SER A 397 -35.64 2.51 10.90
CA SER A 397 -36.01 1.81 12.16
C SER A 397 -35.52 0.37 12.21
N LEU A 398 -34.86 -0.10 11.14
CA LEU A 398 -34.33 -1.45 11.05
C LEU A 398 -33.11 -1.64 11.95
N SER A 399 -32.98 -2.83 12.54
CA SER A 399 -31.84 -3.19 13.38
C SER A 399 -30.65 -3.59 12.51
N PRO A 400 -29.46 -2.97 12.67
CA PRO A 400 -28.29 -3.31 11.87
C PRO A 400 -27.69 -4.66 12.27
N ARG A 401 -27.25 -5.45 11.30
CA ARG A 401 -26.54 -6.71 11.50
C ARG A 401 -25.41 -6.86 10.49
N PHE A 402 -24.28 -7.42 10.90
CA PHE A 402 -23.13 -7.66 10.02
C PHE A 402 -23.04 -9.13 9.69
N ASP A 403 -23.19 -9.45 8.41
CA ASP A 403 -23.30 -10.82 7.92
C ASP A 403 -22.13 -11.14 6.99
N VAL A 404 -21.80 -12.43 6.89
CA VAL A 404 -20.86 -12.92 5.86
C VAL A 404 -21.57 -13.95 5.02
N VAL A 405 -21.48 -13.83 3.70
CA VAL A 405 -21.93 -14.86 2.76
C VAL A 405 -20.70 -15.44 2.08
N SER A 406 -20.43 -16.72 2.32
CA SER A 406 -19.37 -17.43 1.61
C SER A 406 -19.92 -18.17 0.41
N VAL A 407 -19.22 -18.07 -0.73
CA VAL A 407 -19.55 -18.76 -1.96
C VAL A 407 -18.40 -19.64 -2.39
N LEU A 408 -18.69 -20.93 -2.61
CA LEU A 408 -17.75 -21.91 -3.16
C LEU A 408 -18.12 -22.18 -4.62
N LEU A 409 -17.24 -21.82 -5.55
CA LEU A 409 -17.48 -21.90 -7.01
C LEU A 409 -17.04 -23.23 -7.66
N GLY A 410 -16.54 -24.20 -6.88
CA GLY A 410 -15.89 -25.41 -7.39
C GLY A 410 -16.76 -26.47 -8.11
N GLY A 411 -18.01 -26.16 -8.49
CA GLY A 411 -18.91 -27.09 -9.19
C GLY A 411 -19.95 -26.37 -10.08
N ASP A 412 -20.76 -27.12 -10.84
CA ASP A 412 -21.77 -26.56 -11.78
C ASP A 412 -22.79 -25.62 -11.12
N VAL A 413 -23.03 -25.79 -9.82
CA VAL A 413 -23.88 -24.92 -9.00
C VAL A 413 -23.06 -24.40 -7.82
N PRO A 414 -22.94 -23.07 -7.64
CA PRO A 414 -22.26 -22.48 -6.49
C PRO A 414 -22.85 -22.95 -5.17
N THR A 415 -22.00 -23.36 -4.22
CA THR A 415 -22.45 -23.63 -2.85
C THR A 415 -22.35 -22.36 -2.03
N VAL A 416 -23.49 -21.86 -1.57
CA VAL A 416 -23.57 -20.63 -0.76
C VAL A 416 -23.84 -20.97 0.70
N ARG A 417 -23.14 -20.31 1.62
CA ARG A 417 -23.39 -20.39 3.06
C ARG A 417 -23.43 -19.01 3.68
N HIS A 418 -24.52 -18.71 4.36
CA HIS A 418 -24.72 -17.46 5.08
C HIS A 418 -24.40 -17.61 6.57
N TYR A 419 -23.65 -16.65 7.09
CA TYR A 419 -23.27 -16.52 8.49
C TYR A 419 -23.88 -15.21 9.02
N PRO A 420 -25.07 -15.27 9.64
CA PRO A 420 -25.68 -14.10 10.24
C PRO A 420 -24.92 -13.67 11.50
N ALA A 421 -24.84 -12.36 11.76
CA ALA A 421 -24.11 -11.80 12.90
C ALA A 421 -22.67 -12.33 13.00
N ALA A 422 -21.96 -12.29 11.86
CA ALA A 422 -20.61 -12.84 11.74
C ALA A 422 -19.56 -12.07 12.57
N PHE A 423 -19.82 -10.79 12.83
CA PHE A 423 -19.04 -9.95 13.74
C PHE A 423 -19.89 -8.84 14.34
N GLU A 424 -19.44 -8.28 15.46
CA GLU A 424 -20.12 -7.20 16.17
C GLU A 424 -19.52 -5.84 15.77
N SER A 425 -20.36 -4.79 15.86
CA SER A 425 -19.97 -3.40 15.65
C SER A 425 -19.17 -2.82 16.79
#